data_AF-A0A3C1YLM3-F1
#
_entry.id   AF-A0A3C1YLM3-F1
#
_cell.length_a   1.000
_cell.length_b   1.000
_cell.length_c   1.000
_cell.angle_alpha   90.00
_cell.angle_beta   90.00
_cell.angle_gamma   90.00
#
_symmetry.space_group_name_H-M   'P 1'
#
loop_
_entity.id
_entity.type
_entity.pdbx_description
1 polymer ?
#
loop_
_entity_poly.entity_id
_entity_poly.type
_entity_poly.pdbx_seq_one_letter_code
_entity_poly.pdbx_strand_id
1 'polypeptide(L)'
;MRKTMKKEFIKLSLINSTTVAAIFVAASMFSFGCNSKHEGAIESSGILEAVEVNVASKVSGQLLRLNIREGDIVAKGDTIALIDNETQQLILQQMQAGVDLADAQ
;
A
#
# COMPACT_ATOMS: atom_id res chain seq x y z
N MET A 1 9.21 -78.63 25.90
CA MET A 1 9.81 -77.28 25.92
C MET A 1 9.76 -76.50 24.58
N ARG A 2 8.89 -76.84 23.62
CA ARG A 2 8.88 -76.27 22.23
C ARG A 2 7.76 -75.24 21.96
N LYS A 3 6.77 -75.10 22.85
CA LYS A 3 5.57 -74.26 22.65
C LYS A 3 5.74 -72.80 23.11
N THR A 4 6.67 -72.52 24.02
CA THR A 4 6.93 -71.17 24.55
C THR A 4 7.67 -70.29 23.54
N MET A 5 8.63 -70.86 22.80
CA MET A 5 9.42 -70.16 21.77
C MET A 5 8.58 -69.65 20.59
N LYS A 6 7.56 -70.40 20.13
CA LYS A 6 6.71 -69.98 18.99
C LYS A 6 5.80 -68.79 19.33
N LYS A 7 5.37 -68.66 20.59
CA LYS A 7 4.47 -67.56 21.01
C LYS A 7 5.18 -66.21 21.03
N GLU A 8 6.44 -66.17 21.40
CA GLU A 8 7.26 -64.94 21.42
C GLU A 8 7.60 -64.47 19.99
N PHE A 9 7.90 -65.41 19.07
CA PHE A 9 8.10 -65.11 17.64
C PHE A 9 6.81 -64.60 16.95
N ILE A 10 5.64 -65.17 17.29
CA ILE A 10 4.35 -64.73 16.74
C ILE A 10 3.98 -63.33 17.24
N LYS A 11 4.19 -63.03 18.53
CA LYS A 11 4.00 -61.67 19.07
C LYS A 11 4.90 -60.64 18.39
N LEU A 12 6.18 -60.96 18.18
CA LEU A 12 7.13 -60.06 17.53
C LEU A 12 6.77 -59.80 16.06
N SER A 13 6.25 -60.81 15.35
CA SER A 13 5.76 -60.65 13.97
C SER A 13 4.45 -59.84 13.89
N LEU A 14 3.55 -59.98 14.87
CA LEU A 14 2.29 -59.23 14.94
C LEU A 14 2.54 -57.76 15.26
N ILE A 15 3.44 -57.45 16.20
CA ILE A 15 3.81 -56.09 16.59
C ILE A 15 4.39 -55.32 15.40
N ASN A 16 5.30 -55.93 14.63
CA ASN A 16 5.91 -55.31 13.45
C ASN A 16 4.90 -55.03 12.33
N SER A 17 3.85 -55.86 12.20
CA SER A 17 2.78 -55.62 11.22
C SER A 17 1.87 -54.45 11.64
N THR A 18 1.52 -54.35 12.91
CA THR A 18 0.72 -53.23 13.44
C THR A 18 1.46 -51.89 13.42
N THR A 19 2.78 -51.86 13.66
CA THR A 19 3.56 -50.61 13.59
C THR A 19 3.69 -50.12 12.15
N VAL A 20 3.92 -51.01 11.19
CA VAL A 20 3.94 -50.66 9.75
C VAL A 20 2.58 -50.14 9.29
N ALA A 21 1.48 -50.76 9.73
CA ALA A 21 0.13 -50.29 9.41
C ALA A 21 -0.16 -48.90 10.00
N ALA A 22 0.25 -48.64 11.24
CA ALA A 22 0.06 -47.33 11.88
C ALA A 22 0.86 -46.20 11.20
N ILE A 23 2.10 -46.49 10.78
CA ILE A 23 2.93 -45.54 10.04
C ILE A 23 2.31 -45.22 8.67
N PHE A 24 1.76 -46.23 7.98
CA PHE A 24 1.13 -46.04 6.68
C PHE A 24 -0.14 -45.18 6.78
N VAL A 25 -0.96 -45.39 7.82
CA VAL A 25 -2.16 -44.57 8.08
C VAL A 25 -1.77 -43.12 8.40
N ALA A 26 -0.76 -42.91 9.27
CA ALA A 26 -0.28 -41.57 9.60
C ALA A 26 0.31 -40.85 8.38
N ALA A 27 1.07 -41.55 7.52
CA ALA A 27 1.59 -40.99 6.28
C ALA A 27 0.47 -40.61 5.30
N SER A 28 -0.58 -41.43 5.22
CA SER A 28 -1.73 -41.12 4.35
C SER A 28 -2.48 -39.86 4.80
N MET A 29 -2.65 -39.64 6.11
CA MET A 29 -3.28 -38.43 6.65
C MET A 29 -2.46 -37.15 6.38
N PHE A 30 -1.14 -37.25 6.26
CA PHE A 30 -0.29 -36.09 5.97
C PHE A 30 -0.39 -35.65 4.49
N SER A 31 -0.75 -36.55 3.58
CA SER A 31 -0.82 -36.26 2.14
C SER A 31 -2.11 -35.56 1.67
N PHE A 32 -3.16 -35.49 2.50
CA PHE A 32 -4.45 -34.87 2.13
C PHE A 32 -4.62 -33.42 2.63
N GLY A 33 -3.58 -32.81 3.23
CA GLY A 33 -3.70 -31.54 3.95
C GLY A 33 -3.75 -30.25 3.12
N CYS A 34 -3.65 -30.27 1.79
CA CYS A 34 -3.61 -29.03 1.01
C CYS A 34 -4.29 -29.15 -0.35
N ASN A 35 -5.56 -28.72 -0.43
CA ASN A 35 -6.24 -28.44 -1.69
C ASN A 35 -7.23 -27.28 -1.52
N SER A 36 -6.70 -26.09 -1.22
CA SER A 36 -7.48 -24.85 -1.33
C SER A 36 -7.29 -24.27 -2.72
N LYS A 37 -7.96 -24.86 -3.73
CA LYS A 37 -8.14 -24.18 -5.01
C LYS A 37 -9.10 -23.01 -4.79
N HIS A 38 -8.58 -21.79 -4.82
CA HIS A 38 -9.37 -20.57 -4.77
C HIS A 38 -9.97 -20.32 -6.17
N GLU A 39 -10.99 -21.10 -6.54
CA GLU A 39 -11.72 -20.90 -7.80
C GLU A 39 -12.57 -19.63 -7.69
N GLY A 40 -12.18 -18.57 -8.42
CA GLY A 40 -12.99 -17.36 -8.57
C GLY A 40 -12.30 -16.04 -8.23
N ALA A 41 -11.09 -16.03 -7.69
CA ALA A 41 -10.33 -14.79 -7.52
C ALA A 41 -9.67 -14.37 -8.84
N ILE A 42 -10.12 -13.26 -9.40
CA ILE A 42 -9.38 -12.56 -10.46
C ILE A 42 -8.25 -11.80 -9.77
N GLU A 43 -7.10 -12.45 -9.66
CA GLU A 43 -5.86 -11.81 -9.22
C GLU A 43 -5.26 -11.07 -10.42
N SER A 44 -5.37 -9.75 -10.41
CA SER A 44 -4.74 -8.88 -11.40
C SER A 44 -3.77 -7.97 -10.67
N SER A 45 -2.50 -8.02 -11.04
CA SER A 45 -1.49 -7.05 -10.63
C SER A 45 -1.52 -5.88 -11.59
N GLY A 46 -1.61 -4.67 -11.07
CA GLY A 46 -1.57 -3.44 -11.85
C GLY A 46 -0.92 -2.33 -11.05
N ILE A 47 -0.45 -1.30 -11.73
CA ILE A 47 0.04 -0.09 -11.09
C ILE A 47 -1.16 0.82 -10.84
N LEU A 48 -1.32 1.29 -9.61
CA LEU A 48 -2.26 2.35 -9.29
C LEU A 48 -1.56 3.68 -9.55
N GLU A 49 -2.01 4.42 -10.55
CA GLU A 49 -1.49 5.76 -10.85
C GLU A 49 -2.39 6.85 -10.28
N ALA A 50 -1.75 7.90 -9.77
CA ALA A 50 -2.40 9.13 -9.34
C ALA A 50 -1.88 10.29 -10.19
N VAL A 51 -2.74 11.29 -10.42
CA VAL A 51 -2.30 12.53 -11.06
C VAL A 51 -1.59 13.38 -10.02
N GLU A 52 -0.28 13.53 -10.17
CA GLU A 52 0.53 14.41 -9.34
C GLU A 52 0.71 15.77 -10.02
N VAL A 53 0.52 16.84 -9.26
CA VAL A 53 0.73 18.21 -9.74
C VAL A 53 1.57 18.99 -8.74
N ASN A 54 2.62 19.63 -9.24
CA ASN A 54 3.44 20.54 -8.45
C ASN A 54 2.85 21.94 -8.52
N VAL A 55 2.48 22.49 -7.36
CA VAL A 55 1.93 23.84 -7.25
C VAL A 55 3.01 24.80 -6.78
N ALA A 56 3.22 25.86 -7.55
CA ALA A 56 4.18 26.91 -7.22
C ALA A 56 3.57 28.29 -7.50
N SER A 57 4.08 29.30 -6.81
CA SER A 57 3.74 30.69 -7.09
C SER A 57 4.20 31.10 -8.48
N LYS A 58 3.39 31.91 -9.17
CA LYS A 58 3.77 32.53 -10.44
C LYS A 58 4.81 33.65 -10.27
N VAL A 59 4.95 34.16 -9.05
CA VAL A 59 5.86 35.26 -8.73
C VAL A 59 6.76 34.89 -7.57
N SER A 60 7.99 35.37 -7.61
CA SER A 60 8.94 35.23 -6.51
C SER A 60 8.58 36.17 -5.36
N GLY A 61 8.76 35.69 -4.13
CA GLY A 61 8.54 36.45 -2.90
C GLY A 61 8.83 35.61 -1.67
N GLN A 62 8.84 36.23 -0.49
CA GLN A 62 9.01 35.52 0.78
C GLN A 62 7.70 34.85 1.20
N LEU A 63 7.77 33.62 1.72
CA LEU A 63 6.61 32.97 2.32
C LEU A 63 6.23 33.70 3.62
N LEU A 64 5.06 34.33 3.63
CA LEU A 64 4.54 35.03 4.81
C LEU A 64 3.79 34.07 5.73
N ARG A 65 2.90 33.25 5.15
CA ARG A 65 2.10 32.26 5.88
C ARG A 65 1.89 30.98 5.08
N LEU A 66 1.83 29.86 5.77
CA LEU A 66 1.35 28.57 5.26
C LEU A 66 0.05 28.22 5.97
N ASN A 67 -1.03 27.99 5.20
CA ASN A 67 -2.38 27.86 5.73
C ASN A 67 -2.85 26.39 5.85
N ILE A 68 -2.02 25.44 5.40
CA ILE A 68 -2.34 24.01 5.37
C ILE A 68 -1.24 23.19 6.05
N ARG A 69 -1.54 21.90 6.29
CA ARG A 69 -0.59 20.89 6.75
C ARG A 69 -0.52 19.75 5.75
N GLU A 70 0.51 18.93 5.87
CA GLU A 70 0.64 17.72 5.07
C GLU A 70 -0.54 16.77 5.31
N GLY A 71 -1.10 16.24 4.22
CA GLY A 71 -2.26 15.35 4.26
C GLY A 71 -3.62 16.06 4.26
N ASP A 72 -3.65 17.41 4.31
CA ASP A 72 -4.90 18.16 4.22
C ASP A 72 -5.55 18.01 2.83
N ILE A 73 -6.88 17.88 2.82
CA ILE A 73 -7.67 17.88 1.59
C ILE A 73 -7.94 19.34 1.20
N VAL A 74 -7.65 19.69 -0.05
CA VAL A 74 -7.81 21.05 -0.57
C VAL A 74 -8.67 21.05 -1.83
N ALA A 75 -9.46 22.10 -2.01
CA ALA A 75 -10.30 22.33 -3.18
C ALA A 75 -9.70 23.42 -4.09
N LYS A 76 -10.18 23.47 -5.33
CA LYS A 76 -9.79 24.52 -6.27
C LYS A 76 -10.24 25.89 -5.73
N GLY A 77 -9.29 26.82 -5.64
CA GLY A 77 -9.51 28.17 -5.14
C GLY A 77 -9.06 28.37 -3.70
N ASP A 78 -8.70 27.29 -2.99
CA ASP A 78 -8.19 27.40 -1.63
C ASP A 78 -6.84 28.12 -1.61
N THR A 79 -6.69 29.00 -0.61
CA THR A 79 -5.42 29.70 -0.38
C THR A 79 -4.51 28.82 0.46
N ILE A 80 -3.52 28.22 -0.20
CA ILE A 80 -2.55 27.30 0.41
C ILE A 80 -1.49 28.05 1.23
N ALA A 81 -0.99 29.17 0.69
CA ALA A 81 0.07 29.96 1.27
C ALA A 81 -0.08 31.43 0.86
N LEU A 82 0.41 32.33 1.70
CA LEU A 82 0.54 33.76 1.41
C LEU A 82 2.01 34.08 1.16
N ILE A 83 2.29 34.69 0.02
CA ILE A 83 3.63 35.12 -0.38
C ILE A 83 3.65 36.64 -0.46
N ASP A 84 4.75 37.23 0.00
CA ASP A 84 4.98 38.65 -0.11
C ASP A 84 5.05 39.08 -1.59
N ASN A 85 4.22 40.06 -1.94
CA ASN A 85 4.07 40.56 -3.29
C ASN A 85 4.16 42.09 -3.36
N GLU A 86 4.77 42.76 -2.38
CA GLU A 86 4.86 44.22 -2.30
C GLU A 86 5.43 44.84 -3.59
N THR A 87 6.52 44.27 -4.11
CA THR A 87 7.14 44.75 -5.37
C THR A 87 6.15 44.73 -6.53
N GLN A 88 5.37 43.66 -6.67
CA GLN A 88 4.39 43.51 -7.73
C GLN A 88 3.24 44.50 -7.54
N GLN A 89 2.81 44.77 -6.29
CA GLN A 89 1.79 45.77 -6.00
C GLN A 89 2.24 47.18 -6.40
N LEU A 90 3.48 47.55 -6.10
CA LEU A 90 4.04 48.86 -6.48
C LEU A 90 4.10 49.04 -8.00
N ILE A 91 4.52 48.00 -8.73
CA ILE A 91 4.53 48.03 -10.20
C ILE A 91 3.11 48.18 -10.77
N LEU A 92 2.14 47.46 -10.20
CA LEU A 92 0.74 47.58 -10.61
C LEU A 92 0.20 49.00 -10.39
N GLN A 93 0.48 49.61 -9.23
CA GLN A 93 0.09 50.99 -8.94
C GLN A 93 0.73 51.98 -9.90
N GLN A 94 2.02 51.82 -10.22
CA GLN A 94 2.71 52.67 -11.17
C GLN A 94 2.12 52.56 -12.57
N MET A 95 1.82 51.35 -13.04
CA MET A 95 1.20 51.15 -14.35
C MET A 95 -0.21 51.72 -14.40
N GLN A 96 -1.01 51.54 -13.33
CA GLN A 96 -2.36 52.10 -13.27
C GLN A 96 -2.34 53.63 -13.35
N ALA A 97 -1.44 54.29 -12.60
CA ALA A 97 -1.28 55.74 -12.68
C ALA A 97 -0.86 56.19 -14.09
N GLY A 98 -0.08 55.39 -14.82
CA GLY A 98 0.27 55.65 -16.21
C GLY A 98 -0.91 55.55 -17.17
N VAL A 99 -1.81 54.59 -16.96
CA VAL A 99 -3.06 54.45 -17.73
C VAL A 99 -3.98 55.64 -17.45
N ASP A 100 -4.17 56.00 -16.19
CA ASP A 100 -5.04 57.11 -15.79
C ASP A 100 -4.56 58.45 -16.39
N LEU A 101 -3.25 58.66 -16.50
CA LEU A 101 -2.65 59.83 -17.16
C LEU A 101 -2.83 59.84 -18.68
N ALA A 102 -2.91 58.67 -19.32
CA ALA A 102 -3.12 58.54 -20.75
C ALA A 102 -4.59 58.74 -21.13
N ASP A 103 -5.52 58.20 -20.32
CA ASP A 103 -6.96 58.38 -20.51
C ASP A 103 -7.42 59.84 -20.30
N ALA A 104 -6.62 60.65 -19.59
CA ALA A 104 -6.86 62.06 -19.37
C ALA A 104 -6.35 62.99 -20.50
N GLN A 105 -5.67 62.46 -21.51
CA GLN A 105 -5.14 63.21 -22.67
C GLN A 105 -6.05 63.09 -23.89
#